data_AF-A0ABD2Y3W7-F1
#
_entry.id   AF-A0ABD2Y3W7-F1
#
_cell.length_a   1.000
_cell.length_b   1.000
_cell.length_c   1.000
_cell.angle_alpha   90.00
_cell.angle_beta   90.00
_cell.angle_gamma   90.00
#
_symmetry.space_group_name_H-M   'P 1'
#
loop_
_entity.id
_entity.type
_entity.pdbx_description
1 polymer ?
#
loop_
_entity_poly.entity_id
_entity_poly.type
_entity_poly.pdbx_seq_one_letter_code
_entity_poly.pdbx_strand_id
1 'polypeptide(L)'
;MAHPSKTAIARKPAKTLAVKPATASKAKKAPTAKKMIKVAIVALKERIGSSPYVIMKFTEVKHKDLSMNIKNLLSIQLKNLVTLGKLTKVKNLFKLGTSK
;
A
#
# COMPACT_ATOMS: atom_id res chain seq x y z
N MET A 1 38.42 42.71 -11.38
CA MET A 1 37.64 41.58 -10.84
C MET A 1 36.37 41.48 -11.70
N ALA A 2 36.37 40.78 -12.85
CA ALA A 2 36.06 39.34 -12.99
C ALA A 2 34.84 38.96 -12.13
N HIS A 3 33.66 38.60 -12.64
CA HIS A 3 33.34 37.66 -13.73
C HIS A 3 32.03 37.99 -14.50
N PRO A 4 31.82 37.40 -15.69
CA PRO A 4 30.81 37.74 -16.67
C PRO A 4 29.64 36.73 -16.81
N SER A 5 28.63 37.13 -17.58
CA SER A 5 27.76 36.33 -18.47
C SER A 5 27.16 35.01 -17.98
N LYS A 6 25.86 35.03 -17.63
CA LYS A 6 25.04 33.80 -17.59
C LYS A 6 24.24 33.65 -18.89
N THR A 7 24.84 32.89 -19.79
CA THR A 7 24.34 32.44 -21.09
C THR A 7 23.01 31.69 -20.98
N ALA A 8 22.10 32.01 -21.89
CA ALA A 8 20.88 31.28 -22.18
C ALA A 8 21.18 29.83 -22.57
N ILE A 9 20.50 28.87 -21.93
CA ILE A 9 20.45 27.49 -22.40
C ILE A 9 19.03 27.17 -22.82
N ALA A 10 18.93 26.87 -24.10
CA ALA A 10 17.73 26.61 -24.87
C ALA A 10 16.96 25.39 -24.36
N ARG A 11 15.65 25.56 -24.19
CA ARG A 11 14.69 24.48 -24.00
C ARG A 11 14.31 23.93 -25.37
N LYS A 12 15.02 22.91 -25.86
CA LYS A 12 14.60 22.11 -27.02
C LYS A 12 13.69 20.95 -26.54
N PRO A 13 12.54 20.70 -27.17
CA PRO A 13 11.57 19.69 -26.76
C PRO A 13 11.92 18.33 -27.37
N ALA A 14 12.15 17.32 -26.53
CA ALA A 14 12.28 15.93 -26.98
C ALA A 14 10.95 15.20 -26.75
N LYS A 15 10.24 15.04 -27.86
CA LYS A 15 9.04 14.24 -28.04
C LYS A 15 9.39 12.74 -27.88
N THR A 16 8.37 11.97 -27.50
CA THR A 16 8.18 10.53 -27.76
C THR A 16 9.11 9.52 -27.09
N LEU A 17 8.60 8.92 -26.00
CA LEU A 17 8.67 7.47 -25.82
C LEU A 17 7.26 6.94 -25.57
N ALA A 18 6.64 6.48 -26.66
CA ALA A 18 5.43 5.69 -26.62
C ALA A 18 5.75 4.34 -25.95
N VAL A 19 5.39 4.19 -24.69
CA VAL A 19 5.43 2.89 -24.02
C VAL A 19 4.11 2.19 -24.30
N LYS A 20 4.17 1.24 -25.24
CA LYS A 20 3.17 0.19 -25.48
C LYS A 20 2.64 -0.37 -24.14
N PRO A 21 1.33 -0.64 -24.03
CA PRO A 21 0.75 -1.18 -22.81
C PRO A 21 1.32 -2.58 -22.57
N ALA A 22 2.17 -2.70 -21.54
CA ALA A 22 2.68 -3.98 -21.09
C ALA A 22 1.48 -4.86 -20.70
N THR A 23 1.28 -5.88 -21.52
CA THR A 23 0.28 -6.92 -21.36
C THR A 23 0.39 -7.53 -19.98
N ALA A 24 -0.78 -7.71 -19.37
CA ALA A 24 -1.00 -8.21 -18.03
C ALA A 24 -0.39 -9.61 -17.86
N SER A 25 0.86 -9.68 -17.46
CA SER A 25 1.45 -10.92 -17.00
C SER A 25 0.85 -11.21 -15.62
N LYS A 26 0.04 -12.28 -15.53
CA LYS A 26 -0.44 -12.88 -14.28
C LYS A 26 0.76 -13.46 -13.53
N ALA A 27 1.66 -12.59 -13.06
CA ALA A 27 2.57 -12.94 -11.99
C ALA A 27 1.68 -13.36 -10.82
N LYS A 28 1.97 -14.51 -10.20
CA LYS A 28 1.44 -14.86 -8.87
C LYS A 28 1.90 -13.75 -7.93
N LYS A 29 1.12 -12.67 -7.88
CA LYS A 29 1.42 -11.50 -7.05
C LYS A 29 1.41 -12.02 -5.63
N ALA A 30 2.58 -12.03 -4.99
CA ALA A 30 2.69 -12.19 -3.56
C ALA A 30 1.57 -11.34 -2.92
N PRO A 31 0.77 -11.89 -1.98
CA PRO A 31 -0.39 -11.20 -1.46
C PRO A 31 0.03 -9.80 -1.01
N THR A 32 -0.39 -8.77 -1.76
CA THR A 32 -0.13 -7.39 -1.34
C THR A 32 -0.78 -7.24 0.03
N ALA A 33 -0.08 -6.75 1.05
CA ALA A 33 -0.61 -6.81 2.41
C ALA A 33 -2.01 -6.14 2.58
N LYS A 34 -2.43 -5.26 1.66
CA LYS A 34 -3.83 -4.79 1.51
C LYS A 34 -4.85 -5.94 1.39
N LYS A 35 -4.54 -6.96 0.59
CA LYS A 35 -5.37 -8.15 0.40
C LYS A 35 -5.36 -9.02 1.67
N MET A 36 -4.20 -9.16 2.32
CA MET A 36 -4.08 -9.89 3.58
C MET A 36 -4.88 -9.26 4.71
N ILE A 37 -4.82 -7.93 4.85
CA ILE A 37 -5.62 -7.18 5.84
C ILE A 37 -7.12 -7.42 5.61
N LYS A 38 -7.59 -7.33 4.36
CA LYS A 38 -9.00 -7.59 4.05
C LYS A 38 -9.40 -9.04 4.39
N VAL A 39 -8.58 -10.01 3.99
CA VAL A 39 -8.84 -11.43 4.28
C VAL A 39 -8.86 -11.67 5.78
N ALA A 40 -7.95 -11.07 6.54
CA ALA A 40 -7.90 -11.18 8.00
C ALA A 40 -9.18 -10.62 8.65
N ILE A 41 -9.59 -9.39 8.29
CA ILE A 41 -10.78 -8.76 8.87
C ILE A 41 -12.05 -9.57 8.53
N VAL A 42 -12.16 -10.09 7.31
CA VAL A 42 -13.29 -10.96 6.91
C VAL A 42 -13.27 -12.29 7.65
N ALA A 43 -12.10 -12.88 7.87
CA ALA A 43 -11.96 -14.18 8.54
C ALA A 43 -12.24 -14.09 10.05
N LEU A 44 -11.84 -12.99 10.69
CA LEU A 44 -11.99 -12.79 12.14
C LEU A 44 -13.41 -12.37 12.55
N LYS A 45 -14.21 -11.80 11.63
CA LYS A 45 -15.62 -11.41 11.82
C LYS A 45 -15.91 -10.65 13.13
N GLU A 46 -14.95 -9.86 13.60
CA GLU A 46 -15.08 -9.15 14.87
C GLU A 46 -16.06 -7.98 14.77
N ARG A 47 -17.03 -7.93 15.70
CA ARG A 47 -18.14 -6.95 15.70
C ARG A 47 -17.65 -5.50 15.66
N ILE A 48 -16.54 -5.19 16.33
CA ILE A 48 -15.95 -3.83 16.43
C ILE A 48 -14.81 -3.63 15.42
N GLY A 49 -14.35 -4.70 14.77
CA GLY A 49 -13.16 -4.71 13.91
C GLY A 49 -12.00 -5.45 14.53
N SER A 50 -10.88 -5.48 13.80
CA SER A 50 -9.69 -6.21 14.21
C SER A 50 -8.53 -5.28 14.53
N SER A 51 -7.88 -5.55 15.66
CA SER A 51 -6.70 -4.80 16.07
C SER A 51 -5.52 -5.10 15.14
N PRO A 52 -4.54 -4.18 15.04
CA PRO A 52 -3.35 -4.42 14.20
C PRO A 52 -2.58 -5.68 14.63
N TYR A 53 -2.61 -6.01 15.92
CA TYR A 53 -1.99 -7.22 16.45
C TYR A 53 -2.72 -8.50 16.02
N VAL A 54 -4.06 -8.51 16.06
CA VAL A 54 -4.85 -9.68 15.65
C VAL A 54 -4.69 -9.91 14.13
N ILE A 55 -4.70 -8.84 13.34
CA ILE A 55 -4.43 -8.92 11.89
C ILE A 55 -3.02 -9.46 11.65
N MET A 56 -2.01 -8.93 12.35
CA MET A 56 -0.63 -9.39 12.25
C MET A 56 -0.51 -10.89 12.58
N LYS A 57 -1.08 -11.34 13.70
CA LYS A 57 -1.06 -12.76 14.08
C LYS A 57 -1.74 -13.66 13.06
N PHE A 58 -2.89 -13.25 12.54
CA PHE A 58 -3.55 -13.98 11.46
C PHE A 58 -2.67 -14.08 10.21
N THR A 59 -1.99 -12.99 9.84
CA THR A 59 -1.10 -12.97 8.69
C THR A 59 0.18 -13.79 8.88
N GLU A 60 0.77 -13.79 10.08
CA GLU A 60 1.93 -14.61 10.44
C GLU A 60 1.59 -16.11 10.33
N VAL A 61 0.40 -16.50 10.81
CA VAL A 61 -0.05 -17.91 10.77
C VAL A 61 -0.33 -18.36 9.34
N LYS A 62 -0.96 -17.50 8.51
CA LYS A 62 -1.33 -17.84 7.12
C LYS A 62 -0.17 -17.76 6.13
N HIS A 63 0.83 -16.93 6.41
CA HIS A 63 1.92 -16.64 5.49
C HIS A 63 3.25 -16.59 6.25
N LYS A 64 3.85 -17.77 6.46
CA LYS A 64 5.10 -17.93 7.21
C LYS A 64 6.33 -17.46 6.43
N ASP A 65 6.21 -17.33 5.10
CA ASP A 65 7.30 -16.93 4.19
C ASP A 65 7.48 -15.42 4.03
N LEU A 66 6.72 -14.62 4.79
CA LEU A 66 6.86 -13.17 4.70
C LEU A 66 8.08 -12.69 5.48
N SER A 67 8.84 -11.81 4.85
CA SER A 67 10.02 -11.15 5.43
C SER A 67 9.72 -10.54 6.81
N MET A 68 10.71 -10.55 7.70
CA MET A 68 10.66 -10.18 9.12
C MET A 68 10.02 -8.80 9.44
N ASN A 69 9.77 -7.95 8.43
CA ASN A 69 9.29 -6.58 8.54
C ASN A 69 7.76 -6.40 8.38
N ILE A 70 6.96 -7.48 8.44
CA ILE A 70 5.48 -7.44 8.29
C ILE A 70 4.81 -6.42 9.21
N LYS A 71 5.29 -6.27 10.46
CA LYS A 71 4.69 -5.39 11.47
C LYS A 71 4.65 -3.93 11.02
N ASN A 72 5.78 -3.45 10.49
CA ASN A 72 5.90 -2.08 9.99
C ASN A 72 5.11 -1.90 8.69
N LEU A 73 5.18 -2.89 7.80
CA LEU A 73 4.43 -2.87 6.54
C LEU A 73 2.91 -2.81 6.77
N LEU A 74 2.38 -3.65 7.66
CA LEU A 74 0.96 -3.65 8.06
C LEU A 74 0.56 -2.30 8.64
N SER A 75 1.37 -1.74 9.54
CA SER A 75 1.09 -0.46 10.17
C SER A 75 0.96 0.68 9.14
N ILE A 76 1.88 0.73 8.17
CA ILE A 76 1.83 1.72 7.07
C ILE A 76 0.60 1.49 6.19
N GLN A 77 0.31 0.23 5.85
CA GLN A 77 -0.81 -0.09 4.96
C GLN A 77 -2.17 0.14 5.61
N LEU A 78 -2.33 -0.12 6.91
CA LEU A 78 -3.55 0.19 7.64
C LEU A 78 -3.83 1.69 7.62
N LYS A 79 -2.81 2.52 7.89
CA LYS A 79 -2.93 3.99 7.77
C LYS A 79 -3.35 4.40 6.36
N ASN A 80 -2.67 3.88 5.33
CA ASN A 80 -2.98 4.19 3.93
C ASN A 80 -4.36 3.71 3.49
N LEU A 81 -4.88 2.61 4.04
CA LEU A 81 -6.23 2.13 3.74
C LEU A 81 -7.31 2.94 4.44
N VAL A 82 -7.00 3.49 5.62
CA VAL A 82 -7.88 4.43 6.32
C VAL A 82 -7.95 5.77 5.58
N THR A 83 -6.81 6.31 5.13
CA THR A 83 -6.81 7.55 4.33
C THR A 83 -7.52 7.38 2.99
N LEU A 84 -7.46 6.17 2.41
CA LEU A 84 -8.19 5.82 1.18
C LEU A 84 -9.69 5.54 1.43
N GLY A 85 -10.18 5.61 2.68
CA GLY A 85 -11.58 5.35 3.03
C GLY A 85 -12.00 3.87 2.94
N LYS A 86 -11.06 2.95 2.71
CA LYS A 86 -11.34 1.50 2.58
C LYS A 86 -11.45 0.79 3.93
N LEU A 87 -10.86 1.37 4.97
CA LEU A 87 -10.98 0.91 6.35
C LEU A 87 -11.43 2.07 7.23
N THR A 88 -12.21 1.76 8.26
CA THR A 88 -12.56 2.71 9.31
C THR A 88 -11.76 2.35 10.57
N LYS A 89 -11.09 3.36 11.16
CA LYS A 89 -10.42 3.21 12.46
C LYS A 89 -11.42 3.51 13.58
N VAL A 90 -11.64 2.54 14.46
CA VAL A 90 -12.47 2.67 15.67
C VAL A 90 -11.58 2.48 16.88
N LYS A 91 -11.22 3.58 17.55
CA LYS A 91 -10.22 3.61 18.63
C LYS A 91 -8.87 3.04 18.15
N ASN A 92 -8.53 1.79 18.48
CA ASN A 92 -7.32 1.10 18.03
C ASN A 92 -7.58 -0.13 17.15
N LEU A 93 -8.81 -0.28 16.66
CA LEU A 93 -9.25 -1.39 15.82
C LEU A 93 -9.61 -0.89 14.42
N PHE A 94 -9.50 -1.77 13.43
CA PHE A 94 -9.78 -1.47 12.03
C PHE A 94 -10.93 -2.34 11.52
N LYS A 95 -11.92 -1.70 10.89
CA LYS A 95 -13.04 -2.37 10.21
C LYS A 95 -12.97 -2.15 8.72
N LEU A 96 -13.59 -3.05 7.96
CA LEU A 96 -13.92 -2.75 6.56
C LEU A 96 -14.78 -1.49 6.54
N GLY A 97 -14.34 -0.49 5.76
CA GLY A 97 -15.14 0.70 5.53
C GLY A 97 -16.40 0.29 4.79
N THR A 98 -17.56 0.62 5.34
CA THR A 98 -18.82 0.62 4.60
C THR A 98 -18.80 1.91 3.76
N SER A 99 -18.02 1.91 2.67
CA SER A 99 -18.13 3.00 1.70
C SER A 99 -19.56 2.97 1.18
N LYS A 100 -20.36 3.93 1.61
CA LYS A 100 -21.62 4.28 0.98
C LYS A 100 -21.31 5.07 -0.30
#